data_AF-A0A9P4TTK2-F1
#
_entry.id   AF-A0A9P4TTK2-F1
#
_cell.length_a   1.000
_cell.length_b   1.000
_cell.length_c   1.000
_cell.angle_alpha   90.00
_cell.angle_beta   90.00
_cell.angle_gamma   90.00
#
_symmetry.space_group_name_H-M   'P 1'
#
loop_
_entity.id
_entity.type
_entity.pdbx_description
1 polymer ?
#
loop_
_entity_poly.entity_id
_entity_poly.type
_entity_poly.pdbx_seq_one_letter_code
_entity_poly.pdbx_strand_id
1 'polypeptide(L)'
;MNAHDKINKAAPLQADVLIVGSGLIGAVYARTIIDDDPNINVLMVELGKQETRLIGDHKKNSNAVQGCGDINTSVHESVIDHGSAEQQSCHGLPAAPIVREVGGMGSYWSCAIPEQHPTIERSDILTNDEWIILHDHAKTLFDSTDTAFNHSIRHRWVKDTLVRAHQDRTGVNLPLACKRNIRGPECVRWTSPATVLGGLADPELLIDESSRRVVGAEITDLQTNKVFIAKARKYIICAGVVLTAGILFNSDIRAETGYAALGRYLTEQTMAVCQVVMSHSLMQSMWNDPRCHEHITIPISIEHPWHTQIQRDLYYYNTIPTSVDPRLILDLRFFGYVKPVYHNYVEFSSQLKDQFGMPQPIVHYRVTKADTDRAQAMMRNMKTTAAILGDYLPGGEPRFLAAGAATHICGTTRVGKEDDGHSVVDRHSKVWRLSNLCIGGCGVIETQNACNPTLTAACFAIVGVRKVVEEIHALNHQTKSLE
;
A
#
# COMPACT_ATOMS: atom_id res chain seq x y z
N MET A 1 9.11 -7.84 -33.79
CA MET A 1 9.68 -8.98 -33.05
C MET A 1 8.60 -9.56 -32.18
N ASN A 2 8.40 -10.88 -32.22
CA ASN A 2 7.59 -11.60 -31.24
C ASN A 2 8.40 -11.79 -29.94
N ALA A 3 7.79 -12.37 -28.89
CA ALA A 3 8.46 -12.58 -27.60
C ALA A 3 9.69 -13.52 -27.70
N HIS A 4 9.61 -14.60 -28.50
CA HIS A 4 10.72 -15.53 -28.70
C HIS A 4 11.93 -14.88 -29.40
N ASP A 5 11.71 -13.95 -30.35
CA ASP A 5 12.80 -13.22 -31.03
C ASP A 5 13.66 -12.41 -30.04
N LYS A 6 13.04 -11.87 -28.98
CA LYS A 6 13.69 -11.07 -27.93
C LYS A 6 14.43 -11.99 -26.94
N ILE A 7 13.80 -13.11 -26.57
CA ILE A 7 14.37 -14.09 -25.63
C ILE A 7 15.72 -14.64 -26.11
N ASN A 8 15.87 -14.90 -27.41
CA ASN A 8 17.06 -15.54 -27.98
C ASN A 8 18.34 -14.66 -28.07
N LYS A 9 18.36 -13.48 -27.43
CA LYS A 9 19.50 -12.52 -27.49
C LYS A 9 20.02 -12.05 -26.13
N ALA A 10 19.40 -12.46 -25.03
CA ALA A 10 19.73 -12.02 -23.69
C ALA A 10 20.41 -13.13 -22.88
N ALA A 11 21.15 -12.74 -21.83
CA ALA A 11 21.51 -13.69 -20.78
C ALA A 11 20.25 -14.02 -19.94
N PRO A 12 20.00 -15.30 -19.60
CA PRO A 12 18.88 -15.68 -18.75
C PRO A 12 19.10 -15.24 -17.29
N LEU A 13 18.03 -15.27 -16.47
CA LEU A 13 18.10 -15.52 -15.03
C LEU A 13 17.09 -16.64 -14.64
N GLN A 14 17.25 -17.34 -13.50
CA GLN A 14 16.36 -18.40 -13.00
C GLN A 14 16.03 -18.19 -11.54
N ALA A 15 14.78 -18.47 -11.21
CA ALA A 15 14.36 -18.74 -9.85
C ALA A 15 13.22 -19.78 -9.86
N ASP A 16 12.93 -20.38 -8.73
CA ASP A 16 11.62 -21.00 -8.55
C ASP A 16 10.54 -19.91 -8.59
N VAL A 17 10.83 -18.73 -8.02
CA VAL A 17 9.92 -17.57 -7.99
C VAL A 17 10.63 -16.27 -8.39
N LEU A 18 10.12 -15.57 -9.39
CA LEU A 18 10.48 -14.17 -9.68
C LEU A 18 9.45 -13.21 -9.10
N ILE A 19 9.89 -12.26 -8.28
CA ILE A 19 9.06 -11.18 -7.70
C ILE A 19 9.46 -9.84 -8.31
N VAL A 20 8.50 -9.15 -8.94
CA VAL A 20 8.70 -7.83 -9.56
C VAL A 20 8.10 -6.74 -8.67
N GLY A 21 8.96 -5.93 -8.05
CA GLY A 21 8.59 -4.87 -7.11
C GLY A 21 8.91 -5.25 -5.66
N SER A 22 9.76 -4.43 -5.02
CA SER A 22 10.34 -4.65 -3.68
C SER A 22 9.56 -4.04 -2.52
N GLY A 23 8.36 -3.51 -2.79
CA GLY A 23 7.46 -2.97 -1.77
C GLY A 23 7.00 -4.02 -0.75
N LEU A 24 6.32 -3.58 0.31
CA LEU A 24 5.89 -4.42 1.45
C LEU A 24 5.23 -5.74 1.04
N ILE A 25 4.43 -5.76 -0.03
CA ILE A 25 3.74 -6.99 -0.44
C ILE A 25 4.66 -7.96 -1.21
N GLY A 26 5.65 -7.45 -1.95
CA GLY A 26 6.73 -8.28 -2.51
C GLY A 26 7.61 -8.88 -1.41
N ALA A 27 7.88 -8.12 -0.36
CA ALA A 27 8.56 -8.62 0.84
C ALA A 27 7.73 -9.66 1.63
N VAL A 28 6.40 -9.49 1.75
CA VAL A 28 5.51 -10.50 2.35
C VAL A 28 5.52 -11.79 1.53
N TYR A 29 5.42 -11.71 0.19
CA TYR A 29 5.55 -12.88 -0.68
C TYR A 29 6.89 -13.58 -0.46
N ALA A 30 8.02 -12.87 -0.58
CA ALA A 30 9.36 -13.45 -0.42
C ALA A 30 9.56 -14.10 0.95
N ARG A 31 9.21 -13.39 2.03
CA ARG A 31 9.38 -13.89 3.40
C ARG A 31 8.56 -15.15 3.64
N THR A 32 7.28 -15.14 3.27
CA THR A 32 6.37 -16.27 3.52
C THR A 32 6.77 -17.49 2.68
N ILE A 33 7.27 -17.31 1.45
CA ILE A 33 7.74 -18.43 0.62
C ILE A 33 8.95 -19.12 1.26
N ILE A 34 9.92 -18.35 1.77
CA ILE A 34 11.12 -18.89 2.42
C ILE A 34 10.83 -19.48 3.81
N ASP A 35 9.80 -18.99 4.50
CA ASP A 35 9.31 -19.59 5.76
C ASP A 35 8.52 -20.90 5.54
N ASP A 36 7.75 -21.01 4.45
CA ASP A 36 7.04 -22.24 4.07
C ASP A 36 8.00 -23.31 3.51
N ASP A 37 9.00 -22.94 2.69
CA ASP A 37 10.09 -23.83 2.23
C ASP A 37 11.38 -23.04 1.89
N PRO A 38 12.45 -23.14 2.71
CA PRO A 38 13.70 -22.41 2.48
C PRO A 38 14.56 -22.96 1.33
N ASN A 39 14.13 -24.03 0.65
CA ASN A 39 14.82 -24.56 -0.53
C ASN A 39 14.35 -23.89 -1.84
N ILE A 40 13.29 -23.07 -1.79
CA ILE A 40 12.74 -22.36 -2.96
C ILE A 40 13.60 -21.14 -3.27
N ASN A 41 14.22 -21.11 -4.45
CA ASN A 41 15.01 -19.95 -4.90
C ASN A 41 14.08 -18.79 -5.30
N VAL A 42 14.23 -17.63 -4.65
CA VAL A 42 13.42 -16.42 -4.89
C VAL A 42 14.30 -15.28 -5.40
N LEU A 43 14.09 -14.88 -6.65
CA LEU A 43 14.69 -13.68 -7.25
C LEU A 43 13.71 -12.51 -7.09
N MET A 44 14.14 -11.41 -6.46
CA MET A 44 13.38 -10.16 -6.40
C MET A 44 14.05 -9.06 -7.24
N VAL A 45 13.27 -8.31 -8.01
CA VAL A 45 13.76 -7.23 -8.88
C VAL A 45 12.96 -5.95 -8.70
N GLU A 46 13.61 -4.80 -8.85
CA GLU A 46 13.07 -3.47 -8.59
C GLU A 46 13.52 -2.49 -9.70
N LEU A 47 12.68 -1.50 -10.02
CA LEU A 47 12.97 -0.44 -10.99
C LEU A 47 13.68 0.75 -10.32
N GLY A 48 13.37 0.99 -9.05
CA GLY A 48 14.01 2.01 -8.23
C GLY A 48 15.41 1.66 -7.72
N LYS A 49 16.18 2.70 -7.36
CA LYS A 49 17.45 2.57 -6.62
C LYS A 49 17.22 2.38 -5.12
N GLN A 50 18.25 1.91 -4.43
CA GLN A 50 18.34 1.91 -2.97
C GLN A 50 18.65 3.33 -2.45
N GLU A 51 17.80 3.86 -1.56
CA GLU A 51 17.97 5.18 -0.92
C GLU A 51 18.32 5.10 0.57
N THR A 52 18.32 3.91 1.16
CA THR A 52 18.52 3.66 2.60
C THR A 52 19.68 2.69 2.83
N ARG A 53 20.44 2.90 3.92
CA ARG A 53 21.66 2.09 4.21
C ARG A 53 21.36 0.61 4.39
N LEU A 54 20.25 0.30 5.08
CA LEU A 54 19.67 -1.04 5.11
C LEU A 54 18.67 -1.13 3.96
N ILE A 55 18.80 -2.18 3.14
CA ILE A 55 18.06 -2.35 1.88
C ILE A 55 16.55 -2.34 2.16
N GLY A 56 15.84 -1.34 1.63
CA GLY A 56 14.39 -1.21 1.79
C GLY A 56 13.92 -0.86 3.21
N ASP A 57 14.75 -0.16 4.01
CA ASP A 57 14.36 0.30 5.35
C ASP A 57 13.56 1.61 5.35
N HIS A 58 12.85 1.89 6.45
CA HIS A 58 12.04 3.07 6.63
C HIS A 58 12.91 4.31 6.84
N LYS A 59 12.71 5.39 6.08
CA LYS A 59 13.48 6.65 6.21
C LYS A 59 13.30 7.31 7.59
N LYS A 60 12.13 7.11 8.22
CA LYS A 60 11.86 7.45 9.63
C LYS A 60 12.74 6.70 10.66
N ASN A 61 13.44 5.63 10.31
CA ASN A 61 14.30 4.87 11.24
C ASN A 61 15.66 5.52 11.49
N SER A 62 15.99 6.61 10.79
CA SER A 62 17.20 7.40 11.07
C SER A 62 17.05 8.27 12.33
N ASN A 63 18.06 8.25 13.21
CA ASN A 63 18.08 9.06 14.43
C ASN A 63 17.90 10.57 14.16
N ALA A 64 18.37 11.07 13.02
CA ALA A 64 18.21 12.47 12.62
C ALA A 64 16.75 12.86 12.42
N VAL A 65 15.95 12.04 11.71
CA VAL A 65 14.51 12.28 11.52
C VAL A 65 13.77 12.20 12.85
N GLN A 66 14.07 11.20 13.69
CA GLN A 66 13.39 11.05 14.99
C GLN A 66 13.76 12.15 15.99
N GLY A 67 14.98 12.67 15.94
CA GLY A 67 15.43 13.77 16.80
C GLY A 67 14.95 15.16 16.35
N CYS A 68 14.82 15.41 15.04
CA CYS A 68 14.34 16.69 14.52
C CYS A 68 12.81 16.78 14.43
N GLY A 69 12.09 15.66 14.40
CA GLY A 69 10.63 15.64 14.28
C GLY A 69 10.09 15.96 12.88
N ASP A 70 10.98 16.06 11.88
CA ASP A 70 10.67 16.35 10.48
C ASP A 70 11.41 15.38 9.54
N ILE A 71 10.72 14.96 8.47
CA ILE A 71 11.37 14.55 7.23
C ILE A 71 11.31 15.76 6.31
N ASN A 72 12.43 16.16 5.73
CA ASN A 72 12.40 17.04 4.57
C ASN A 72 11.91 16.21 3.37
N THR A 73 10.59 16.19 3.10
CA THR A 73 9.93 15.27 2.15
C THR A 73 10.15 15.65 0.68
N SER A 74 11.39 15.93 0.29
CA SER A 74 11.82 16.28 -1.07
C SER A 74 11.96 15.05 -1.99
N VAL A 75 11.18 13.98 -1.77
CA VAL A 75 11.31 12.69 -2.46
C VAL A 75 9.95 12.15 -2.92
N HIS A 76 9.10 13.06 -3.41
CA HIS A 76 7.80 12.73 -4.01
C HIS A 76 7.67 13.42 -5.37
N GLU A 77 8.26 12.80 -6.39
CA GLU A 77 7.98 13.16 -7.78
C GLU A 77 6.58 12.67 -8.16
N SER A 78 5.74 13.58 -8.65
CA SER A 78 4.38 13.28 -9.11
C SER A 78 4.43 12.69 -10.52
N VAL A 79 4.72 11.39 -10.64
CA VAL A 79 4.89 10.71 -11.94
C VAL A 79 3.58 10.16 -12.55
N ILE A 80 2.41 10.68 -12.13
CA ILE A 80 1.27 10.81 -13.06
C ILE A 80 1.53 12.09 -13.84
N ASP A 81 2.32 11.95 -14.90
CA ASP A 81 2.67 13.08 -15.75
C ASP A 81 1.40 13.79 -16.26
N HIS A 82 1.36 15.11 -16.09
CA HIS A 82 0.30 15.97 -16.62
C HIS A 82 0.60 16.39 -18.08
N GLY A 83 1.71 15.89 -18.65
CA GLY A 83 2.32 16.25 -19.94
C GLY A 83 1.59 15.83 -21.22
N SER A 84 0.32 15.43 -21.15
CA SER A 84 -0.57 15.37 -22.32
C SER A 84 -1.79 16.26 -22.11
N ALA A 85 -2.19 17.00 -23.14
CA ALA A 85 -3.38 17.84 -23.11
C ALA A 85 -4.68 17.03 -22.92
N GLU A 86 -4.64 15.72 -23.20
CA GLU A 86 -5.76 14.78 -23.00
C GLU A 86 -5.93 14.45 -21.50
N GLN A 87 -4.84 14.51 -20.73
CA GLN A 87 -4.80 14.22 -19.30
C GLN A 87 -5.39 15.37 -18.45
N GLN A 88 -5.67 16.54 -19.05
CA GLN A 88 -6.29 17.71 -18.40
C GLN A 88 -7.81 17.59 -18.15
N SER A 89 -8.37 16.37 -18.19
CA SER A 89 -9.78 16.14 -17.83
C SER A 89 -9.99 16.26 -16.31
N CYS A 90 -11.18 16.71 -15.89
CA CYS A 90 -11.56 16.83 -14.47
C CYS A 90 -11.84 15.48 -13.77
N HIS A 91 -11.21 14.39 -14.24
CA HIS A 91 -11.46 13.00 -13.83
C HIS A 91 -10.15 12.21 -13.57
N GLY A 92 -9.01 12.87 -13.38
CA GLY A 92 -7.76 12.21 -12.99
C GLY A 92 -7.61 11.97 -11.48
N LEU A 93 -6.46 11.40 -11.08
CA LEU A 93 -5.98 11.35 -9.69
C LEU A 93 -4.73 12.25 -9.53
N PRO A 94 -4.86 13.59 -9.63
CA PRO A 94 -3.71 14.50 -9.75
C PRO A 94 -2.76 14.52 -8.55
N ALA A 95 -3.18 13.98 -7.38
CA ALA A 95 -2.34 13.91 -6.19
C ALA A 95 -1.82 12.50 -5.86
N ALA A 96 -2.01 11.51 -6.73
CA ALA A 96 -1.45 10.16 -6.54
C ALA A 96 0.01 10.09 -7.05
N PRO A 97 1.00 9.80 -6.17
CA PRO A 97 2.39 9.62 -6.57
C PRO A 97 2.65 8.19 -7.07
N ILE A 98 3.67 8.03 -7.91
CA ILE A 98 4.26 6.74 -8.25
C ILE A 98 5.73 6.79 -7.83
N VAL A 99 6.10 6.03 -6.79
CA VAL A 99 7.48 6.00 -6.29
C VAL A 99 8.18 4.71 -6.74
N ARG A 100 9.37 4.89 -7.30
CA ARG A 100 10.25 3.85 -7.83
C ARG A 100 11.52 3.85 -6.96
N GLU A 101 11.51 3.07 -5.89
CA GLU A 101 12.56 3.00 -4.87
C GLU A 101 12.61 1.58 -4.30
N VAL A 102 13.79 1.09 -3.88
CA VAL A 102 13.85 -0.17 -3.12
C VAL A 102 13.09 -0.01 -1.81
N GLY A 103 12.03 -0.82 -1.66
CA GLY A 103 11.05 -0.75 -0.58
C GLY A 103 9.78 0.05 -0.91
N GLY A 104 9.78 0.84 -1.98
CA GLY A 104 8.64 1.63 -2.47
C GLY A 104 7.96 2.47 -1.40
N MET A 105 6.63 2.45 -1.36
CA MET A 105 5.83 3.14 -0.31
C MET A 105 6.14 2.66 1.11
N GLY A 106 6.70 1.46 1.28
CA GLY A 106 7.13 0.94 2.57
C GLY A 106 8.32 1.66 3.20
N SER A 107 9.02 2.50 2.45
CA SER A 107 10.16 3.30 2.94
C SER A 107 9.73 4.58 3.67
N TYR A 108 8.45 5.00 3.60
CA TYR A 108 7.99 6.29 4.16
C TYR A 108 6.53 6.35 4.66
N TRP A 109 5.72 5.30 4.47
CA TRP A 109 4.30 5.22 4.90
C TRP A 109 4.04 5.59 6.38
N SER A 110 2.77 5.81 6.72
CA SER A 110 2.30 6.08 8.09
C SER A 110 2.28 4.83 8.99
N CYS A 111 2.59 3.65 8.45
CA CYS A 111 2.54 2.35 9.14
C CYS A 111 1.17 1.97 9.72
N ALA A 112 0.09 2.66 9.37
CA ALA A 112 -1.25 2.36 9.84
C ALA A 112 -1.79 1.06 9.21
N ILE A 113 -2.20 0.11 10.06
CA ILE A 113 -2.67 -1.23 9.67
C ILE A 113 -3.95 -1.65 10.42
N PRO A 114 -5.06 -0.88 10.32
CA PRO A 114 -6.37 -1.33 10.78
C PRO A 114 -6.87 -2.55 9.99
N GLU A 115 -7.70 -3.38 10.62
CA GLU A 115 -8.51 -4.37 9.90
C GLU A 115 -9.71 -3.71 9.22
N GLN A 116 -10.11 -4.25 8.06
CA GLN A 116 -11.31 -3.84 7.33
C GLN A 116 -12.60 -4.26 8.04
N HIS A 117 -13.62 -3.40 8.00
CA HIS A 117 -14.92 -3.67 8.62
C HIS A 117 -15.60 -4.91 7.99
N PRO A 118 -16.00 -5.94 8.77
CA PRO A 118 -16.46 -7.23 8.28
C PRO A 118 -17.61 -7.23 7.26
N THR A 119 -18.45 -6.19 7.24
CA THR A 119 -19.63 -6.08 6.37
C THR A 119 -19.65 -4.83 5.48
N ILE A 120 -18.62 -3.99 5.53
CA ILE A 120 -18.55 -2.74 4.74
C ILE A 120 -17.37 -2.75 3.77
N GLU A 121 -16.25 -3.36 4.14
CA GLU A 121 -15.00 -3.30 3.37
C GLU A 121 -14.38 -4.68 3.11
N ARG A 122 -14.49 -5.60 4.08
CA ARG A 122 -13.82 -6.90 4.03
C ARG A 122 -14.45 -7.80 2.95
N SER A 123 -13.61 -8.43 2.13
CA SER A 123 -14.04 -9.34 1.05
C SER A 123 -14.74 -10.60 1.59
N ASP A 124 -15.74 -11.08 0.85
CA ASP A 124 -16.49 -12.31 1.09
C ASP A 124 -15.96 -13.54 0.30
N ILE A 125 -14.76 -13.41 -0.28
CA ILE A 125 -14.04 -14.46 -1.02
C ILE A 125 -13.23 -15.37 -0.07
N LEU A 126 -12.89 -14.84 1.11
CA LEU A 126 -12.24 -15.55 2.20
C LEU A 126 -13.21 -15.64 3.39
N THR A 127 -13.23 -16.78 4.05
CA THR A 127 -14.08 -17.01 5.23
C THR A 127 -13.62 -16.16 6.42
N ASN A 128 -14.48 -15.99 7.43
CA ASN A 128 -14.12 -15.25 8.63
C ASN A 128 -12.89 -15.84 9.35
N ASP A 129 -12.76 -17.17 9.33
CA ASP A 129 -11.71 -17.88 10.07
C ASP A 129 -10.39 -17.86 9.29
N GLU A 130 -10.44 -17.90 7.95
CA GLU A 130 -9.30 -17.52 7.10
C GLU A 130 -8.86 -16.09 7.39
N TRP A 131 -9.79 -15.11 7.46
CA TRP A 131 -9.46 -13.72 7.79
C TRP A 131 -8.76 -13.57 9.14
N ILE A 132 -9.17 -14.31 10.18
CA ILE A 132 -8.51 -14.30 11.50
C ILE A 132 -7.07 -14.79 11.37
N ILE A 133 -6.85 -15.95 10.74
CA ILE A 133 -5.52 -16.56 10.59
C ILE A 133 -4.60 -15.68 9.72
N LEU A 134 -5.13 -15.06 8.67
CA LEU A 134 -4.36 -14.22 7.76
C LEU A 134 -4.01 -12.88 8.38
N HIS A 135 -4.92 -12.25 9.14
CA HIS A 135 -4.61 -11.03 9.88
C HIS A 135 -3.56 -11.28 10.97
N ASP A 136 -3.61 -12.39 11.71
CA ASP A 136 -2.61 -12.72 12.73
C ASP A 136 -1.20 -12.91 12.13
N HIS A 137 -1.11 -13.65 11.02
CA HIS A 137 0.14 -13.82 10.29
C HIS A 137 0.66 -12.49 9.71
N ALA A 138 -0.19 -11.71 9.03
CA ALA A 138 0.21 -10.42 8.46
C ALA A 138 0.62 -9.40 9.55
N LYS A 139 -0.06 -9.38 10.69
CA LYS A 139 0.31 -8.57 11.86
C LYS A 139 1.65 -8.98 12.46
N THR A 140 1.96 -10.28 12.47
CA THR A 140 3.24 -10.82 12.93
C THR A 140 4.38 -10.37 12.00
N LEU A 141 4.21 -10.51 10.68
CA LEU A 141 5.17 -10.02 9.68
C LEU A 141 5.37 -8.50 9.73
N PHE A 142 4.33 -7.74 10.09
CA PHE A 142 4.36 -6.28 10.14
C PHE A 142 4.78 -5.69 11.49
N ASP A 143 5.17 -6.50 12.49
CA ASP A 143 5.48 -5.99 13.83
C ASP A 143 4.31 -5.16 14.42
N SER A 144 3.09 -5.68 14.33
CA SER A 144 1.88 -4.95 14.71
C SER A 144 1.80 -4.64 16.20
N THR A 145 1.40 -3.40 16.53
CA THR A 145 1.12 -2.94 17.89
C THR A 145 0.13 -1.79 17.89
N ASP A 146 -0.79 -1.79 18.85
CA ASP A 146 -1.62 -0.63 19.20
C ASP A 146 -1.11 0.05 20.49
N THR A 147 -0.31 -0.63 21.31
CA THR A 147 0.15 -0.16 22.62
C THR A 147 1.38 0.77 22.59
N ALA A 148 2.09 0.88 21.46
CA ALA A 148 3.38 1.59 21.38
C ALA A 148 3.39 3.06 21.82
N PHE A 149 2.22 3.70 21.95
CA PHE A 149 2.08 5.10 22.38
C PHE A 149 1.29 5.29 23.69
N ASN A 150 0.92 4.21 24.40
CA ASN A 150 0.13 4.28 25.64
C ASN A 150 0.75 5.12 26.78
N HIS A 151 2.08 5.29 26.78
CA HIS A 151 2.79 6.11 27.77
C HIS A 151 2.65 7.63 27.48
N SER A 152 2.44 8.02 26.21
CA SER A 152 2.36 9.43 25.81
C SER A 152 1.20 10.14 26.51
N ILE A 153 1.48 11.37 26.98
CA ILE A 153 0.48 12.22 27.63
C ILE A 153 -0.52 12.74 26.58
N ARG A 154 -0.05 13.12 25.39
CA ARG A 154 -0.90 13.55 24.26
C ARG A 154 -1.85 12.43 23.81
N HIS A 155 -1.33 11.21 23.67
CA HIS A 155 -2.13 10.04 23.29
C HIS A 155 -3.27 9.80 24.28
N ARG A 156 -2.96 9.73 25.58
CA ARG A 156 -3.99 9.55 26.62
C ARG A 156 -4.97 10.73 26.65
N TRP A 157 -4.50 11.97 26.56
CA TRP A 157 -5.36 13.16 26.55
C TRP A 157 -6.38 13.16 25.40
N VAL A 158 -5.94 12.91 24.16
CA VAL A 158 -6.84 12.86 22.99
C VAL A 158 -7.82 11.70 23.14
N LYS A 159 -7.35 10.51 23.53
CA LYS A 159 -8.19 9.32 23.69
C LYS A 159 -9.27 9.54 24.75
N ASP A 160 -8.88 9.95 25.95
CA ASP A 160 -9.81 10.17 27.07
C ASP A 160 -10.83 11.27 26.75
N THR A 161 -10.44 12.28 25.97
CA THR A 161 -11.33 13.38 25.55
C THR A 161 -12.38 12.90 24.55
N LEU A 162 -11.99 12.08 23.56
CA LEU A 162 -12.93 11.45 22.63
C LEU A 162 -13.84 10.42 23.32
N VAL A 163 -13.32 9.67 24.30
CA VAL A 163 -14.11 8.75 25.15
C VAL A 163 -15.16 9.53 25.95
N ARG A 164 -14.80 10.66 26.57
CA ARG A 164 -15.75 11.52 27.30
C ARG A 164 -16.82 12.15 26.39
N ALA A 165 -16.47 12.48 25.14
CA ALA A 165 -17.36 13.17 24.21
C ALA A 165 -18.28 12.22 23.41
N HIS A 166 -17.95 10.92 23.31
CA HIS A 166 -18.69 9.95 22.50
C HIS A 166 -18.93 8.65 23.28
N GLN A 167 -20.11 8.53 23.89
CA GLN A 167 -20.48 7.35 24.69
C GLN A 167 -20.62 6.08 23.83
N ASP A 168 -21.14 6.20 22.60
CA ASP A 168 -21.44 5.05 21.74
C ASP A 168 -20.35 4.71 20.69
N ARG A 169 -19.37 5.62 20.50
CA ARG A 169 -18.30 5.46 19.47
C ARG A 169 -16.99 6.15 19.91
N THR A 170 -16.29 5.51 20.84
CA THR A 170 -15.03 6.02 21.42
C THR A 170 -13.85 5.98 20.46
N GLY A 171 -12.89 6.91 20.63
CA GLY A 171 -11.57 6.78 20.02
C GLY A 171 -10.76 5.63 20.63
N VAL A 172 -10.16 4.80 19.78
CA VAL A 172 -9.26 3.69 20.15
C VAL A 172 -7.85 3.95 19.62
N ASN A 173 -6.89 3.14 20.06
CA ASN A 173 -5.52 3.23 19.55
C ASN A 173 -5.49 2.85 18.07
N LEU A 174 -4.77 3.61 17.24
CA LEU A 174 -4.54 3.22 15.84
C LEU A 174 -3.57 2.02 15.81
N PRO A 175 -3.92 0.89 15.17
CA PRO A 175 -2.97 -0.22 14.98
C PRO A 175 -1.84 0.22 14.03
N LEU A 176 -0.60 0.04 14.47
CA LEU A 176 0.61 0.45 13.76
C LEU A 176 1.57 -0.72 13.55
N ALA A 177 2.24 -0.70 12.41
CA ALA A 177 3.36 -1.58 12.08
C ALA A 177 4.67 -0.95 12.60
N CYS A 178 5.03 -1.20 13.86
CA CYS A 178 6.27 -0.67 14.46
C CYS A 178 6.68 -1.36 15.78
N LYS A 179 7.96 -1.26 16.14
CA LYS A 179 8.46 -1.61 17.49
C LYS A 179 9.21 -0.44 18.13
N ARG A 180 8.79 -0.06 19.35
CA ARG A 180 9.52 0.93 20.18
C ARG A 180 10.82 0.31 20.71
N ASN A 181 11.91 1.07 20.71
CA ASN A 181 13.22 0.58 21.13
C ASN A 181 13.29 0.48 22.66
N ILE A 182 13.48 -0.73 23.20
CA ILE A 182 13.57 -1.00 24.65
C ILE A 182 14.76 -0.27 25.30
N ARG A 183 15.87 -0.09 24.58
CA ARG A 183 17.09 0.59 25.08
C ARG A 183 17.09 2.11 24.86
N GLY A 184 16.08 2.64 24.19
CA GLY A 184 15.94 4.05 23.87
C GLY A 184 14.47 4.35 23.62
N PRO A 185 13.63 4.45 24.67
CA PRO A 185 12.18 4.44 24.55
C PRO A 185 11.61 5.65 23.79
N GLU A 186 12.40 6.70 23.60
CA GLU A 186 12.10 7.83 22.72
C GLU A 186 11.89 7.35 21.27
N CYS A 187 12.71 6.39 20.80
CA CYS A 187 12.79 5.97 19.41
C CYS A 187 11.81 4.85 19.04
N VAL A 188 11.28 4.91 17.81
CA VAL A 188 10.39 3.90 17.21
C VAL A 188 11.02 3.36 15.93
N ARG A 189 11.18 2.04 15.83
CA ARG A 189 11.47 1.39 14.55
C ARG A 189 10.15 1.17 13.82
N TRP A 190 9.93 1.95 12.77
CA TRP A 190 8.81 1.83 11.85
C TRP A 190 9.03 0.66 10.91
N THR A 191 7.98 -0.13 10.66
CA THR A 191 8.07 -1.31 9.80
C THR A 191 8.27 -0.92 8.34
N SER A 192 9.07 -1.73 7.67
CA SER A 192 9.60 -1.54 6.32
C SER A 192 9.73 -2.89 5.63
N PRO A 193 9.92 -2.95 4.31
CA PRO A 193 10.30 -4.18 3.61
C PRO A 193 11.54 -4.85 4.22
N ALA A 194 12.54 -4.08 4.67
CA ALA A 194 13.66 -4.61 5.48
C ALA A 194 13.21 -5.31 6.77
N THR A 195 12.16 -4.80 7.44
CA THR A 195 11.59 -5.40 8.64
C THR A 195 10.87 -6.72 8.35
N VAL A 196 10.16 -6.80 7.22
CA VAL A 196 9.44 -8.01 6.79
C VAL A 196 10.40 -9.11 6.33
N LEU A 197 11.44 -8.77 5.55
CA LEU A 197 12.47 -9.71 5.12
C LEU A 197 13.36 -10.18 6.28
N GLY A 198 13.68 -9.27 7.21
CA GLY A 198 14.57 -9.53 8.33
C GLY A 198 15.97 -9.87 7.85
N GLY A 199 16.47 -11.07 8.17
CA GLY A 199 17.76 -11.56 7.69
C GLY A 199 17.83 -11.82 6.17
N LEU A 200 16.69 -11.81 5.46
CA LEU A 200 16.62 -11.98 4.00
C LEU A 200 16.79 -10.65 3.24
N ALA A 201 17.11 -9.55 3.92
CA ALA A 201 17.30 -8.23 3.31
C ALA A 201 18.66 -8.04 2.61
N ASP A 202 19.44 -9.11 2.42
CA ASP A 202 20.77 -9.12 1.80
C ASP A 202 20.76 -10.15 0.63
N PRO A 203 20.57 -9.71 -0.63
CA PRO A 203 20.14 -10.60 -1.72
C PRO A 203 21.29 -11.14 -2.61
N GLU A 204 21.22 -12.44 -2.94
CA GLU A 204 21.97 -13.06 -4.06
C GLU A 204 21.05 -13.36 -5.25
N LEU A 205 21.58 -13.39 -6.49
CA LEU A 205 20.82 -13.60 -7.75
C LEU A 205 21.39 -14.78 -8.56
N LEU A 206 20.55 -15.64 -9.16
CA LEU A 206 20.96 -16.83 -9.95
C LEU A 206 20.16 -17.04 -11.27
N ILE A 207 20.53 -18.06 -12.08
CA ILE A 207 20.41 -18.05 -13.57
C ILE A 207 20.04 -19.41 -14.24
N ASP A 208 19.22 -19.42 -15.34
CA ASP A 208 18.71 -20.54 -16.24
C ASP A 208 17.16 -20.48 -16.62
N GLU A 209 16.44 -21.53 -17.07
CA GLU A 209 15.16 -21.49 -17.85
C GLU A 209 13.89 -22.16 -17.19
N SER A 210 12.72 -22.55 -17.78
CA SER A 210 12.13 -22.60 -19.16
C SER A 210 10.56 -22.74 -19.24
N SER A 211 9.99 -22.77 -20.48
CA SER A 211 8.68 -23.36 -20.93
C SER A 211 7.33 -22.60 -20.76
N ARG A 212 6.29 -22.96 -21.57
CA ARG A 212 5.05 -22.17 -21.84
C ARG A 212 4.18 -21.88 -20.61
N ARG A 213 4.38 -20.68 -20.10
CA ARG A 213 3.92 -20.04 -18.87
C ARG A 213 3.97 -18.52 -19.15
N VAL A 214 4.11 -17.65 -18.14
CA VAL A 214 5.07 -16.55 -18.34
C VAL A 214 6.44 -17.19 -18.60
N VAL A 215 6.98 -17.01 -19.81
CA VAL A 215 8.20 -17.72 -20.30
C VAL A 215 9.51 -17.00 -19.95
N GLY A 216 9.40 -15.80 -19.39
CA GLY A 216 10.48 -14.93 -18.94
C GLY A 216 9.96 -13.50 -18.78
N ALA A 217 10.50 -12.76 -17.82
CA ALA A 217 10.32 -11.32 -17.71
C ALA A 217 11.49 -10.62 -18.40
N GLU A 218 11.17 -9.65 -19.27
CA GLU A 218 12.18 -8.77 -19.87
C GLU A 218 12.57 -7.70 -18.86
N ILE A 219 13.85 -7.67 -18.49
CA ILE A 219 14.41 -6.73 -17.51
C ILE A 219 15.48 -5.90 -18.20
N THR A 220 15.29 -4.58 -18.23
CA THR A 220 16.33 -3.65 -18.66
C THR A 220 17.09 -3.16 -17.43
N ASP A 221 18.38 -3.49 -17.34
CA ASP A 221 19.29 -2.84 -16.39
C ASP A 221 19.50 -1.39 -16.84
N LEU A 222 18.98 -0.45 -16.05
CA LEU A 222 19.06 0.99 -16.35
C LEU A 222 20.48 1.57 -16.24
N GLN A 223 21.43 0.88 -15.60
CA GLN A 223 22.82 1.34 -15.52
C GLN A 223 23.59 1.00 -16.80
N THR A 224 23.39 -0.20 -17.36
CA THR A 224 24.13 -0.66 -18.55
C THR A 224 23.31 -0.68 -19.84
N ASN A 225 22.01 -0.41 -19.76
CA ASN A 225 21.02 -0.58 -20.84
C ASN A 225 20.98 -2.01 -21.44
N LYS A 226 21.49 -3.01 -20.71
CA LYS A 226 21.41 -4.43 -21.10
C LYS A 226 20.02 -4.97 -20.81
N VAL A 227 19.50 -5.75 -21.75
CA VAL A 227 18.27 -6.51 -21.59
C VAL A 227 18.61 -7.93 -21.15
N PHE A 228 18.00 -8.35 -20.04
CA PHE A 228 18.05 -9.68 -19.48
C PHE A 228 16.67 -10.34 -19.57
N ILE A 229 16.63 -11.67 -19.53
CA ILE A 229 15.36 -12.43 -19.52
C ILE A 229 15.34 -13.30 -18.27
N ALA A 230 14.70 -12.82 -17.21
CA ALA A 230 14.54 -13.59 -15.98
C ALA A 230 13.39 -14.59 -16.13
N LYS A 231 13.73 -15.86 -16.27
CA LYS A 231 12.83 -16.99 -16.33
C LYS A 231 12.60 -17.48 -14.90
N ALA A 232 11.43 -18.02 -14.63
CA ALA A 232 11.11 -18.60 -13.34
C ALA A 232 10.00 -19.63 -13.46
N ARG A 233 9.83 -20.46 -12.43
CA ARG A 233 8.70 -21.41 -12.38
C ARG A 233 7.42 -20.64 -12.04
N LYS A 234 7.45 -19.69 -11.10
CA LYS A 234 6.35 -18.80 -10.71
C LYS A 234 6.78 -17.33 -10.82
N TYR A 235 5.83 -16.45 -11.14
CA TYR A 235 6.06 -15.01 -11.29
C TYR A 235 5.04 -14.27 -10.44
N ILE A 236 5.48 -13.21 -9.77
CA ILE A 236 4.64 -12.45 -8.83
C ILE A 236 4.87 -10.96 -9.09
N ILE A 237 3.84 -10.25 -9.57
CA ILE A 237 3.95 -8.81 -9.83
C ILE A 237 3.39 -8.02 -8.65
N CYS A 238 4.27 -7.30 -7.96
CA CYS A 238 4.02 -6.46 -6.79
C CYS A 238 4.36 -4.98 -7.04
N ALA A 239 4.39 -4.54 -8.30
CA ALA A 239 4.86 -3.21 -8.75
C ALA A 239 3.95 -2.02 -8.35
N GLY A 240 3.01 -2.21 -7.42
CA GLY A 240 1.99 -1.23 -7.08
C GLY A 240 0.84 -1.16 -8.10
N VAL A 241 -0.20 -0.44 -7.72
CA VAL A 241 -1.56 -0.60 -8.26
C VAL A 241 -1.68 -0.23 -9.75
N VAL A 242 -1.03 0.86 -10.17
CA VAL A 242 -1.04 1.31 -11.57
C VAL A 242 -0.02 0.54 -12.42
N LEU A 243 1.23 0.43 -11.97
CA LEU A 243 2.30 -0.18 -12.77
C LEU A 243 2.08 -1.68 -12.99
N THR A 244 1.49 -2.40 -12.01
CA THR A 244 1.13 -3.82 -12.19
C THR A 244 0.15 -4.00 -13.37
N ALA A 245 -0.90 -3.17 -13.44
CA ALA A 245 -1.83 -3.22 -14.57
C ALA A 245 -1.16 -2.81 -15.90
N GLY A 246 -0.21 -1.87 -15.87
CA GLY A 246 0.58 -1.48 -17.04
C GLY A 246 1.53 -2.57 -17.55
N ILE A 247 2.15 -3.34 -16.65
CA ILE A 247 2.97 -4.51 -16.99
C ILE A 247 2.10 -5.59 -17.64
N LEU A 248 0.92 -5.86 -17.09
CA LEU A 248 -0.04 -6.81 -17.67
C LEU A 248 -0.49 -6.37 -19.07
N PHE A 249 -0.93 -5.12 -19.23
CA PHE A 249 -1.35 -4.55 -20.52
C PHE A 249 -0.23 -4.61 -21.58
N ASN A 250 0.99 -4.24 -21.21
CA ASN A 250 2.17 -4.32 -22.08
C ASN A 250 2.60 -5.77 -22.39
N SER A 251 2.11 -6.74 -21.62
CA SER A 251 2.30 -8.19 -21.80
C SER A 251 1.14 -8.87 -22.55
N ASP A 252 0.28 -8.10 -23.23
CA ASP A 252 -0.91 -8.57 -23.96
C ASP A 252 -1.99 -9.24 -23.09
N ILE A 253 -1.96 -9.01 -21.78
CA ILE A 253 -3.06 -9.33 -20.84
C ILE A 253 -3.93 -8.08 -20.76
N ARG A 254 -5.08 -8.05 -21.43
CA ARG A 254 -5.95 -6.87 -21.58
C ARG A 254 -7.39 -7.23 -21.99
N ALA A 255 -8.26 -6.24 -22.10
CA ALA A 255 -9.68 -6.46 -22.41
C ALA A 255 -9.88 -7.19 -23.73
N GLU A 256 -9.10 -6.85 -24.75
CA GLU A 256 -9.11 -7.42 -26.10
C GLU A 256 -8.68 -8.88 -26.13
N THR A 257 -7.86 -9.32 -25.16
CA THR A 257 -7.43 -10.71 -24.96
C THR A 257 -8.25 -11.43 -23.88
N GLY A 258 -9.39 -10.85 -23.49
CA GLY A 258 -10.39 -11.48 -22.62
C GLY A 258 -10.28 -11.15 -21.13
N TYR A 259 -9.45 -10.17 -20.74
CA TYR A 259 -9.31 -9.70 -19.36
C TYR A 259 -10.06 -8.37 -19.17
N ALA A 260 -11.38 -8.37 -19.39
CA ALA A 260 -12.21 -7.17 -19.45
C ALA A 260 -12.16 -6.31 -18.18
N ALA A 261 -11.89 -6.90 -17.01
CA ALA A 261 -11.74 -6.20 -15.74
C ALA A 261 -10.37 -5.53 -15.51
N LEU A 262 -9.36 -5.72 -16.37
CA LEU A 262 -8.05 -5.13 -16.14
C LEU A 262 -8.11 -3.60 -16.13
N GLY A 263 -7.56 -3.01 -15.07
CA GLY A 263 -7.60 -1.57 -14.82
C GLY A 263 -8.96 -1.03 -14.41
N ARG A 264 -10.06 -1.80 -14.51
CA ARG A 264 -11.44 -1.40 -14.18
C ARG A 264 -11.71 -1.46 -12.68
N TYR A 265 -12.86 -0.93 -12.26
CA TYR A 265 -13.33 -0.92 -10.87
C TYR A 265 -12.38 -0.21 -9.89
N LEU A 266 -11.55 0.71 -10.39
CA LEU A 266 -10.59 1.45 -9.61
C LEU A 266 -11.32 2.21 -8.49
N THR A 267 -10.86 2.01 -7.25
CA THR A 267 -11.26 2.81 -6.10
C THR A 267 -10.07 3.62 -5.59
N GLU A 268 -10.36 4.80 -5.08
CA GLU A 268 -9.46 5.66 -4.28
C GLU A 268 -10.36 6.39 -3.29
N GLN A 269 -9.80 6.84 -2.17
CA GLN A 269 -10.57 7.40 -1.07
C GLN A 269 -10.83 8.89 -1.25
N THR A 270 -12.01 9.33 -0.81
CA THR A 270 -12.23 10.74 -0.49
C THR A 270 -11.49 11.04 0.82
N MET A 271 -10.66 12.08 0.83
CA MET A 271 -9.83 12.43 2.00
C MET A 271 -10.12 13.85 2.46
N ALA A 272 -10.56 13.98 3.71
CA ALA A 272 -10.66 15.26 4.40
C ALA A 272 -9.50 15.41 5.40
N VAL A 273 -9.00 16.63 5.54
CA VAL A 273 -7.97 16.98 6.54
C VAL A 273 -8.31 18.28 7.25
N CYS A 274 -7.93 18.36 8.53
CA CYS A 274 -7.77 19.62 9.27
C CYS A 274 -6.66 19.49 10.31
N GLN A 275 -6.23 20.61 10.87
CA GLN A 275 -5.31 20.66 12.00
C GLN A 275 -5.90 21.53 13.11
N VAL A 276 -5.75 21.11 14.36
CA VAL A 276 -6.22 21.86 15.54
C VAL A 276 -5.09 22.10 16.53
N VAL A 277 -5.20 23.19 17.27
CA VAL A 277 -4.36 23.54 18.42
C VAL A 277 -5.12 23.14 19.69
N MET A 278 -4.54 22.24 20.49
CA MET A 278 -5.17 21.77 21.73
C MET A 278 -5.46 22.90 22.72
N SER A 279 -6.60 22.83 23.41
CA SER A 279 -7.07 23.90 24.29
C SER A 279 -6.15 24.12 25.51
N HIS A 280 -5.87 25.39 25.78
CA HIS A 280 -4.80 25.82 26.71
C HIS A 280 -5.05 25.45 28.19
N SER A 281 -6.29 25.11 28.55
CA SER A 281 -6.72 24.85 29.94
C SER A 281 -6.14 23.56 30.55
N LEU A 282 -5.55 22.66 29.76
CA LEU A 282 -4.93 21.41 30.25
C LEU A 282 -3.38 21.38 30.17
N MET A 283 -2.73 22.46 29.71
CA MET A 283 -1.31 22.41 29.34
C MET A 283 -0.29 22.26 30.48
N GLN A 284 -0.62 22.64 31.73
CA GLN A 284 0.38 22.72 32.82
C GLN A 284 1.06 21.38 33.17
N SER A 285 0.41 20.23 32.93
CA SER A 285 0.98 18.91 33.24
C SER A 285 1.84 18.30 32.12
N MET A 286 1.89 18.91 30.92
CA MET A 286 2.47 18.28 29.73
C MET A 286 3.92 18.69 29.45
N TRP A 287 4.41 19.77 30.06
CA TRP A 287 5.59 20.49 29.56
C TRP A 287 6.93 19.73 29.68
N ASN A 288 6.99 18.68 30.51
CA ASN A 288 8.23 18.01 30.91
C ASN A 288 8.47 16.62 30.27
N ASP A 289 7.62 16.16 29.32
CA ASP A 289 7.81 14.87 28.64
C ASP A 289 8.12 15.05 27.14
N PRO A 290 9.30 14.65 26.65
CA PRO A 290 9.67 14.79 25.24
C PRO A 290 8.93 13.82 24.30
N ARG A 291 8.29 12.74 24.80
CA ARG A 291 7.70 11.65 24.00
C ARG A 291 6.31 11.99 23.43
N CYS A 292 6.13 13.25 23.04
CA CYS A 292 4.84 13.87 22.78
C CYS A 292 4.28 13.57 21.37
N HIS A 293 3.81 12.33 21.18
CA HIS A 293 3.10 11.87 19.97
C HIS A 293 1.78 11.14 20.29
N GLU A 294 0.80 11.18 19.39
CA GLU A 294 -0.43 10.39 19.46
C GLU A 294 -0.75 9.73 18.11
N HIS A 295 -1.47 8.60 18.18
CA HIS A 295 -1.91 7.81 17.02
C HIS A 295 -3.23 7.11 17.39
N ILE A 296 -4.35 7.75 17.06
CA ILE A 296 -5.70 7.35 17.49
C ILE A 296 -6.60 7.23 16.26
N THR A 297 -7.58 6.32 16.33
CA THR A 297 -8.60 6.13 15.31
C THR A 297 -9.98 6.06 15.94
N ILE A 298 -11.00 6.53 15.24
CA ILE A 298 -12.40 6.25 15.55
C ILE A 298 -12.86 5.25 14.49
N PRO A 299 -13.09 3.96 14.83
CA PRO A 299 -13.33 2.92 13.84
C PRO A 299 -14.52 3.19 12.94
N ILE A 300 -14.44 2.72 11.71
CA ILE A 300 -15.53 2.72 10.74
C ILE A 300 -16.72 1.91 11.28
N SER A 301 -17.94 2.38 10.99
CA SER A 301 -19.19 1.70 11.32
C SER A 301 -20.26 1.96 10.25
N ILE A 302 -21.44 1.34 10.36
CA ILE A 302 -22.53 1.52 9.39
C ILE A 302 -23.00 2.99 9.37
N GLU A 303 -23.14 3.62 10.54
CA GLU A 303 -23.52 5.04 10.69
C GLU A 303 -22.39 6.02 10.34
N HIS A 304 -21.13 5.57 10.49
CA HIS A 304 -19.94 6.36 10.20
C HIS A 304 -19.02 5.60 9.23
N PRO A 305 -19.39 5.49 7.95
CA PRO A 305 -18.71 4.71 6.91
C PRO A 305 -17.40 5.39 6.42
N TRP A 306 -16.51 5.73 7.34
CA TRP A 306 -15.20 6.33 7.11
C TRP A 306 -14.22 5.96 8.23
N HIS A 307 -12.95 5.76 7.86
CA HIS A 307 -11.84 5.61 8.78
C HIS A 307 -11.34 6.99 9.22
N THR A 308 -10.77 7.10 10.42
CA THR A 308 -10.16 8.33 10.91
C THR A 308 -8.77 8.08 11.49
N GLN A 309 -7.87 9.05 11.35
CA GLN A 309 -6.59 9.10 12.02
C GLN A 309 -6.48 10.47 12.69
N ILE A 310 -6.23 10.45 14.00
CA ILE A 310 -6.02 11.63 14.84
C ILE A 310 -4.62 11.44 15.43
N GLN A 311 -3.65 12.13 14.85
CA GLN A 311 -2.23 11.85 15.04
C GLN A 311 -1.33 13.03 14.67
N ARG A 312 -0.03 12.84 14.80
CA ARG A 312 0.97 13.60 14.04
C ARG A 312 1.79 12.65 13.18
N ASP A 313 1.80 12.91 11.87
CA ASP A 313 2.57 12.15 10.89
C ASP A 313 3.21 13.10 9.86
N LEU A 314 4.35 12.68 9.32
CA LEU A 314 5.34 13.52 8.64
C LEU A 314 4.94 13.91 7.21
N TYR A 315 3.76 13.49 6.76
CA TYR A 315 3.06 14.05 5.61
C TYR A 315 2.41 15.40 5.97
N TYR A 316 3.17 16.48 5.79
CA TYR A 316 2.68 17.83 5.98
C TYR A 316 1.85 18.32 4.79
N TYR A 317 0.55 18.54 5.02
CA TYR A 317 -0.33 19.22 4.05
C TYR A 317 -0.31 20.75 4.20
N ASN A 318 0.37 21.28 5.24
CA ASN A 318 0.58 22.68 5.55
C ASN A 318 1.97 22.88 6.18
N THR A 319 2.58 24.03 5.96
CA THR A 319 3.72 24.48 6.78
C THR A 319 3.23 24.84 8.19
N ILE A 320 3.87 24.32 9.23
CA ILE A 320 3.56 24.70 10.62
C ILE A 320 4.01 26.15 10.87
N PRO A 321 3.15 27.05 11.38
CA PRO A 321 3.55 28.39 11.78
C PRO A 321 4.54 28.33 12.96
N THR A 322 5.69 29.00 12.85
CA THR A 322 6.72 29.05 13.91
C THR A 322 6.27 29.76 15.19
N SER A 323 5.11 30.43 15.16
CA SER A 323 4.44 31.04 16.30
C SER A 323 3.59 30.06 17.14
N VAL A 324 3.41 28.82 16.69
CA VAL A 324 2.61 27.79 17.39
C VAL A 324 3.52 26.65 17.83
N ASP A 325 3.42 26.25 19.10
CA ASP A 325 4.19 25.12 19.64
C ASP A 325 3.76 23.81 18.94
N PRO A 326 4.67 23.09 18.26
CA PRO A 326 4.32 21.86 17.53
C PRO A 326 3.85 20.72 18.44
N ARG A 327 3.99 20.82 19.76
CA ARG A 327 3.42 19.89 20.75
C ARG A 327 1.91 20.06 20.92
N LEU A 328 1.34 21.20 20.51
CA LEU A 328 -0.09 21.50 20.60
C LEU A 328 -0.88 21.13 19.35
N ILE A 329 -0.19 20.90 18.21
CA ILE A 329 -0.83 20.64 16.92
C ILE A 329 -1.16 19.15 16.80
N LEU A 330 -2.43 18.86 16.50
CA LEU A 330 -2.97 17.55 16.11
C LEU A 330 -3.40 17.60 14.63
N ASP A 331 -3.07 16.56 13.85
CA ASP A 331 -3.63 16.37 12.51
C ASP A 331 -4.86 15.45 12.59
N LEU A 332 -5.97 15.85 11.99
CA LEU A 332 -7.12 14.98 11.76
C LEU A 332 -7.18 14.64 10.26
N ARG A 333 -7.18 13.35 9.94
CA ARG A 333 -7.32 12.81 8.57
C ARG A 333 -8.48 11.83 8.54
N PHE A 334 -9.52 12.12 7.75
CA PHE A 334 -10.70 11.26 7.63
C PHE A 334 -10.79 10.73 6.19
N PHE A 335 -11.02 9.43 6.05
CA PHE A 335 -10.94 8.68 4.79
C PHE A 335 -12.29 8.01 4.51
N GLY A 336 -12.98 8.42 3.45
CA GLY A 336 -14.31 7.93 3.07
C GLY A 336 -14.21 7.11 1.80
N TYR A 337 -14.73 5.87 1.83
CA TYR A 337 -14.67 4.97 0.69
C TYR A 337 -15.48 5.49 -0.51
N VAL A 338 -15.04 5.10 -1.71
CA VAL A 338 -15.80 5.19 -2.96
C VAL A 338 -16.11 3.78 -3.45
N LYS A 339 -17.29 3.54 -4.01
CA LYS A 339 -17.67 2.20 -4.48
C LYS A 339 -16.92 1.79 -5.75
N PRO A 340 -16.51 0.51 -5.89
CA PRO A 340 -15.96 -0.01 -7.15
C PRO A 340 -17.02 0.07 -8.25
N VAL A 341 -16.70 0.79 -9.33
CA VAL A 341 -17.58 0.96 -10.50
C VAL A 341 -16.78 0.79 -11.79
N TYR A 342 -17.31 0.09 -12.78
CA TYR A 342 -16.61 -0.25 -14.03
C TYR A 342 -16.08 0.98 -14.79
N HIS A 343 -16.75 2.13 -14.64
CA HIS A 343 -16.36 3.41 -15.25
C HIS A 343 -15.32 4.22 -14.45
N ASN A 344 -14.84 3.72 -13.31
CA ASN A 344 -13.57 4.15 -12.74
C ASN A 344 -12.49 3.16 -13.18
N TYR A 345 -11.48 3.63 -13.89
CA TYR A 345 -10.46 2.77 -14.48
C TYR A 345 -9.14 3.48 -14.78
N VAL A 346 -8.09 2.70 -14.97
CA VAL A 346 -6.86 3.13 -15.66
C VAL A 346 -6.83 2.53 -17.08
N GLU A 347 -6.57 3.39 -18.06
CA GLU A 347 -6.29 3.07 -19.45
C GLU A 347 -4.78 3.22 -19.70
N PHE A 348 -4.26 2.54 -20.73
CA PHE A 348 -2.85 2.58 -21.08
C PHE A 348 -2.71 2.93 -22.57
N SER A 349 -2.02 4.04 -22.86
CA SER A 349 -1.94 4.54 -24.23
C SER A 349 -1.18 3.58 -25.14
N SER A 350 -1.73 3.32 -26.32
CA SER A 350 -1.06 2.57 -27.40
C SER A 350 -0.04 3.40 -28.18
N GLN A 351 0.01 4.72 -27.96
CA GLN A 351 0.86 5.67 -28.68
C GLN A 351 1.85 6.38 -27.75
N LEU A 352 1.37 6.88 -26.61
CA LEU A 352 2.19 7.59 -25.62
C LEU A 352 2.92 6.60 -24.71
N LYS A 353 4.17 6.90 -24.39
CA LYS A 353 5.04 6.10 -23.51
C LYS A 353 5.64 6.97 -22.43
N ASP A 354 5.83 6.40 -21.24
CA ASP A 354 6.59 7.02 -20.16
C ASP A 354 8.10 7.00 -20.44
N GLN A 355 8.88 7.64 -19.55
CA GLN A 355 10.34 7.73 -19.67
C GLN A 355 11.08 6.38 -19.63
N PHE A 356 10.42 5.29 -19.25
CA PHE A 356 10.95 3.92 -19.27
C PHE A 356 10.48 3.13 -20.51
N GLY A 357 9.74 3.77 -21.42
CA GLY A 357 9.19 3.15 -22.62
C GLY A 357 7.91 2.34 -22.40
N MET A 358 7.32 2.38 -21.20
CA MET A 358 6.06 1.69 -20.88
C MET A 358 4.86 2.49 -21.37
N PRO A 359 3.72 1.85 -21.72
CA PRO A 359 2.47 2.55 -22.05
C PRO A 359 2.05 3.58 -20.99
N GLN A 360 1.80 4.83 -21.41
CA GLN A 360 1.43 5.92 -20.49
C GLN A 360 0.07 5.64 -19.80
N PRO A 361 -0.02 5.67 -18.46
CA PRO A 361 -1.28 5.49 -17.74
C PRO A 361 -2.16 6.75 -17.79
N ILE A 362 -3.41 6.58 -18.19
CA ILE A 362 -4.46 7.60 -18.20
C ILE A 362 -5.54 7.14 -17.22
N VAL A 363 -5.79 7.91 -16.16
CA VAL A 363 -6.75 7.53 -15.11
C VAL A 363 -8.08 8.26 -15.30
N HIS A 364 -9.16 7.49 -15.32
CA HIS A 364 -10.54 7.95 -15.34
C HIS A 364 -11.20 7.60 -14.01
N TYR A 365 -11.47 8.61 -13.18
CA TYR A 365 -11.98 8.47 -11.83
C TYR A 365 -13.08 9.49 -11.55
N ARG A 366 -14.21 9.01 -11.04
CA ARG A 366 -15.35 9.81 -10.61
C ARG A 366 -15.88 9.31 -9.27
N VAL A 367 -16.26 10.27 -8.41
CA VAL A 367 -16.97 9.99 -7.15
C VAL A 367 -18.47 10.00 -7.43
N THR A 368 -19.21 9.01 -6.95
CA THR A 368 -20.67 8.95 -7.17
C THR A 368 -21.40 9.98 -6.29
N LYS A 369 -22.67 10.29 -6.59
CA LYS A 369 -23.49 11.14 -5.70
C LYS A 369 -23.59 10.57 -4.28
N ALA A 370 -23.76 9.25 -4.14
CA ALA A 370 -23.87 8.59 -2.84
C ALA A 370 -22.55 8.64 -2.03
N ASP A 371 -21.41 8.53 -2.72
CA ASP A 371 -20.09 8.65 -2.09
C ASP A 371 -19.72 10.12 -1.81
N THR A 372 -20.24 11.06 -2.61
CA THR A 372 -20.16 12.51 -2.33
C THR A 372 -20.95 12.86 -1.07
N ASP A 373 -22.17 12.34 -0.92
CA ASP A 373 -23.00 12.55 0.29
C ASP A 373 -22.33 11.96 1.54
N ARG A 374 -21.68 10.79 1.40
CA ARG A 374 -20.83 10.16 2.41
C ARG A 374 -19.65 11.05 2.80
N ALA A 375 -18.90 11.57 1.82
CA ALA A 375 -17.78 12.46 2.05
C ALA A 375 -18.22 13.77 2.74
N GLN A 376 -19.38 14.32 2.39
CA GLN A 376 -19.94 15.50 3.07
C GLN A 376 -20.41 15.20 4.51
N ALA A 377 -20.91 13.99 4.79
CA ALA A 377 -21.19 13.54 6.14
C ALA A 377 -19.90 13.36 6.97
N MET A 378 -18.87 12.76 6.38
CA MET A 378 -17.53 12.64 6.95
C MET A 378 -16.93 14.02 7.29
N MET A 379 -17.04 15.01 6.39
CA MET A 379 -16.59 16.38 6.63
C MET A 379 -17.35 17.06 7.79
N ARG A 380 -18.65 16.80 7.95
CA ARG A 380 -19.42 17.26 9.13
C ARG A 380 -18.92 16.59 10.41
N ASN A 381 -18.64 15.29 10.39
CA ASN A 381 -18.09 14.56 11.55
C ASN A 381 -16.65 14.97 11.89
N MET A 382 -15.82 15.31 10.89
CA MET A 382 -14.50 15.93 11.12
C MET A 382 -14.66 17.27 11.86
N LYS A 383 -15.57 18.14 11.41
CA LYS A 383 -15.80 19.46 12.04
C LYS A 383 -16.26 19.35 13.49
N THR A 384 -17.13 18.40 13.82
CA THR A 384 -17.54 18.18 15.22
C THR A 384 -16.44 17.53 16.06
N THR A 385 -15.66 16.60 15.49
CA THR A 385 -14.51 15.98 16.18
C THR A 385 -13.40 17.00 16.46
N ALA A 386 -13.12 17.90 15.52
CA ALA A 386 -12.15 18.97 15.67
C ALA A 386 -12.51 19.91 16.83
N ALA A 387 -13.77 20.39 16.87
CA ALA A 387 -14.26 21.28 17.92
C ALA A 387 -14.29 20.67 19.34
N ILE A 388 -14.17 19.34 19.47
CA ILE A 388 -13.99 18.64 20.75
C ILE A 388 -12.52 18.68 21.22
N LEU A 389 -11.57 18.79 20.29
CA LEU A 389 -10.12 18.70 20.54
C LEU A 389 -9.44 20.08 20.61
N GLY A 390 -9.93 21.08 19.88
CA GLY A 390 -9.38 22.43 19.92
C GLY A 390 -9.83 23.34 18.78
N ASP A 391 -9.26 24.54 18.75
CA ASP A 391 -9.48 25.51 17.68
C ASP A 391 -8.64 25.15 16.44
N TYR A 392 -9.10 25.53 15.24
CA TYR A 392 -8.34 25.28 14.02
C TYR A 392 -7.01 26.04 14.02
N LEU A 393 -5.93 25.36 13.63
CA LEU A 393 -4.68 26.02 13.27
C LEU A 393 -4.96 26.93 12.06
N PRO A 394 -4.49 28.19 12.01
CA PRO A 394 -4.65 29.05 10.83
C PRO A 394 -3.99 28.42 9.58
N GLY A 395 -4.75 28.29 8.49
CA GLY A 395 -4.37 27.51 7.30
C GLY A 395 -4.62 25.99 7.42
N GLY A 396 -4.99 25.51 8.61
CA GLY A 396 -5.36 24.14 8.96
C GLY A 396 -6.86 23.86 8.92
N GLU A 397 -7.66 24.74 8.31
CA GLU A 397 -9.12 24.65 8.31
C GLU A 397 -9.62 23.41 7.51
N PRO A 398 -10.78 22.82 7.87
CA PRO A 398 -11.23 21.57 7.28
C PRO A 398 -11.53 21.64 5.78
N ARG A 399 -10.74 20.90 5.01
CA ARG A 399 -10.80 20.84 3.54
C ARG A 399 -10.69 19.41 3.03
N PHE A 400 -11.17 19.17 1.82
CA PHE A 400 -10.82 17.97 1.08
C PHE A 400 -9.47 18.14 0.40
N LEU A 401 -8.71 17.05 0.27
CA LEU A 401 -7.54 17.00 -0.60
C LEU A 401 -7.94 16.56 -2.02
N ALA A 402 -7.06 16.82 -2.98
CA ALA A 402 -7.25 16.38 -4.36
C ALA A 402 -7.22 14.85 -4.47
N ALA A 403 -7.92 14.29 -5.47
CA ALA A 403 -8.03 12.85 -5.64
C ALA A 403 -6.63 12.21 -5.87
N GLY A 404 -6.39 11.08 -5.19
CA GLY A 404 -5.08 10.44 -5.13
C GLY A 404 -4.24 10.76 -3.89
N ALA A 405 -4.57 11.82 -3.14
CA ALA A 405 -3.77 12.25 -1.97
C ALA A 405 -3.78 11.28 -0.77
N ALA A 406 -4.73 10.34 -0.73
CA ALA A 406 -4.74 9.25 0.24
C ALA A 406 -3.75 8.13 -0.12
N THR A 407 -3.40 7.99 -1.40
CA THR A 407 -2.51 6.95 -1.95
C THR A 407 -3.02 5.51 -1.75
N HIS A 408 -4.33 5.34 -1.54
CA HIS A 408 -4.97 4.07 -1.19
C HIS A 408 -5.74 3.46 -2.38
N ILE A 409 -5.23 3.67 -3.60
CA ILE A 409 -5.82 3.13 -4.84
C ILE A 409 -5.95 1.60 -4.75
N CYS A 410 -7.11 1.04 -5.12
CA CYS A 410 -7.38 -0.40 -5.14
C CYS A 410 -8.08 -0.84 -6.45
N GLY A 411 -8.23 -2.15 -6.67
CA GLY A 411 -9.15 -2.74 -7.65
C GLY A 411 -8.65 -2.96 -9.09
N THR A 412 -7.52 -2.37 -9.51
CA THR A 412 -7.04 -2.45 -10.90
C THR A 412 -6.70 -3.85 -11.41
N THR A 413 -6.51 -4.82 -10.51
CA THR A 413 -6.28 -6.24 -10.80
C THR A 413 -7.15 -7.10 -9.88
N ARG A 414 -8.41 -6.69 -9.67
CA ARG A 414 -9.27 -7.21 -8.60
C ARG A 414 -9.44 -8.73 -8.60
N VAL A 415 -9.54 -9.29 -7.40
CA VAL A 415 -9.90 -10.69 -7.17
C VAL A 415 -11.36 -10.98 -7.50
N GLY A 416 -11.66 -12.23 -7.83
CA GLY A 416 -13.03 -12.74 -8.00
C GLY A 416 -13.17 -14.19 -7.54
N LYS A 417 -14.43 -14.63 -7.49
CA LYS A 417 -14.79 -16.03 -7.17
C LYS A 417 -14.72 -16.92 -8.42
N GLU A 418 -15.01 -16.37 -9.59
CA GLU A 418 -15.14 -17.04 -10.88
C GLU A 418 -14.55 -16.17 -11.99
N ASP A 419 -14.18 -16.79 -13.11
CA ASP A 419 -13.66 -16.13 -14.33
C ASP A 419 -14.83 -15.62 -15.21
N ASP A 420 -15.61 -14.70 -14.64
CA ASP A 420 -16.81 -14.09 -15.24
C ASP A 420 -16.51 -12.85 -16.10
N GLY A 421 -15.24 -12.45 -16.21
CA GLY A 421 -14.79 -11.22 -16.85
C GLY A 421 -14.89 -9.96 -15.98
N HIS A 422 -15.43 -10.04 -14.76
CA HIS A 422 -15.48 -8.95 -13.77
C HIS A 422 -14.28 -8.94 -12.80
N SER A 423 -13.35 -9.90 -12.91
CA SER A 423 -12.13 -9.97 -12.13
C SER A 423 -10.89 -10.30 -12.98
N VAL A 424 -9.69 -10.13 -12.43
CA VAL A 424 -8.40 -10.39 -13.10
C VAL A 424 -7.68 -11.59 -12.48
N VAL A 425 -7.88 -11.84 -11.18
CA VAL A 425 -7.24 -12.92 -10.43
C VAL A 425 -8.23 -13.79 -9.66
N ASP A 426 -7.87 -15.05 -9.46
CA ASP A 426 -8.56 -15.99 -8.57
C ASP A 426 -8.31 -15.66 -7.09
N ARG A 427 -8.99 -16.39 -6.18
CA ARG A 427 -8.87 -16.22 -4.72
C ARG A 427 -7.43 -16.38 -4.16
N HIS A 428 -6.51 -16.95 -4.93
CA HIS A 428 -5.08 -17.10 -4.61
C HIS A 428 -4.22 -16.00 -5.26
N SER A 429 -4.84 -14.91 -5.70
CA SER A 429 -4.21 -13.82 -6.45
C SER A 429 -3.52 -14.26 -7.76
N LYS A 430 -3.85 -15.44 -8.29
CA LYS A 430 -3.31 -15.97 -9.55
C LYS A 430 -4.15 -15.47 -10.72
N VAL A 431 -3.52 -14.94 -11.76
CA VAL A 431 -4.20 -14.39 -12.94
C VAL A 431 -5.00 -15.49 -13.63
N TRP A 432 -6.27 -15.22 -13.93
CA TRP A 432 -7.15 -16.19 -14.59
C TRP A 432 -6.51 -16.72 -15.88
N ARG A 433 -6.75 -18.00 -16.19
CA ARG A 433 -6.24 -18.69 -17.38
C ARG A 433 -4.70 -18.83 -17.45
N LEU A 434 -3.93 -18.33 -16.48
CA LEU A 434 -2.48 -18.45 -16.40
C LEU A 434 -2.04 -19.32 -15.20
N SER A 435 -1.26 -20.38 -15.47
CA SER A 435 -0.91 -21.40 -14.47
C SER A 435 0.22 -21.00 -13.50
N ASN A 436 0.81 -19.81 -13.64
CA ASN A 436 2.02 -19.47 -12.89
C ASN A 436 2.28 -17.97 -12.64
N LEU A 437 1.32 -17.09 -12.93
CA LEU A 437 1.43 -15.65 -12.68
C LEU A 437 0.51 -15.24 -11.54
N CYS A 438 1.06 -14.69 -10.47
CA CYS A 438 0.33 -14.14 -9.32
C CYS A 438 0.55 -12.63 -9.21
N ILE A 439 -0.34 -11.96 -8.48
CA ILE A 439 -0.32 -10.51 -8.28
C ILE A 439 -0.24 -10.19 -6.78
N GLY A 440 0.37 -9.05 -6.44
CA GLY A 440 0.41 -8.51 -5.08
C GLY A 440 0.22 -7.00 -5.05
N GLY A 441 -0.30 -6.50 -3.93
CA GLY A 441 -0.62 -5.09 -3.72
C GLY A 441 -2.11 -4.80 -3.75
N CYS A 442 -2.49 -3.58 -3.38
CA CYS A 442 -3.88 -3.16 -3.18
C CYS A 442 -4.75 -3.27 -4.45
N GLY A 443 -4.15 -3.44 -5.62
CA GLY A 443 -4.84 -3.69 -6.89
C GLY A 443 -5.71 -4.96 -6.88
N VAL A 444 -5.41 -5.95 -6.04
CA VAL A 444 -6.26 -7.16 -5.91
C VAL A 444 -7.53 -6.92 -5.10
N ILE A 445 -7.57 -5.92 -4.21
CA ILE A 445 -8.72 -5.66 -3.32
C ILE A 445 -9.92 -5.22 -4.18
N GLU A 446 -11.01 -5.98 -4.12
CA GLU A 446 -12.12 -5.91 -5.07
C GLU A 446 -13.33 -5.11 -4.55
N THR A 447 -13.31 -4.76 -3.27
CA THR A 447 -14.34 -4.04 -2.51
C THR A 447 -14.09 -2.53 -2.42
N GLN A 448 -15.07 -1.79 -1.87
CA GLN A 448 -14.82 -0.44 -1.35
C GLN A 448 -13.97 -0.48 -0.08
N ASN A 449 -13.07 0.49 0.08
CA ASN A 449 -12.12 0.53 1.19
C ASN A 449 -11.91 1.97 1.72
N ALA A 450 -12.06 2.19 3.01
CA ALA A 450 -11.82 3.44 3.75
C ALA A 450 -10.62 3.33 4.72
N CYS A 451 -10.37 2.16 5.29
CA CYS A 451 -9.19 1.82 6.06
C CYS A 451 -7.90 1.82 5.20
N ASN A 452 -6.72 1.74 5.83
CA ASN A 452 -5.46 1.62 5.09
C ASN A 452 -5.33 0.20 4.50
N PRO A 453 -5.22 0.04 3.16
CA PRO A 453 -5.41 -1.26 2.50
C PRO A 453 -4.25 -2.26 2.67
N THR A 454 -3.09 -1.84 3.20
CA THR A 454 -1.85 -2.63 3.16
C THR A 454 -1.93 -3.95 3.93
N LEU A 455 -2.68 -4.01 5.05
CA LEU A 455 -2.87 -5.24 5.81
C LEU A 455 -3.72 -6.27 5.04
N THR A 456 -4.82 -5.82 4.43
CA THR A 456 -5.65 -6.65 3.53
C THR A 456 -4.85 -7.16 2.33
N ALA A 457 -4.02 -6.31 1.71
CA ALA A 457 -3.16 -6.70 0.59
C ALA A 457 -2.10 -7.76 0.99
N ALA A 458 -1.60 -7.72 2.23
CA ALA A 458 -0.71 -8.75 2.76
C ALA A 458 -1.45 -10.08 3.01
N CYS A 459 -2.71 -10.04 3.48
CA CYS A 459 -3.53 -11.24 3.64
C CYS A 459 -3.75 -11.96 2.30
N PHE A 460 -4.11 -11.24 1.23
CA PHE A 460 -4.26 -11.83 -0.11
C PHE A 460 -2.94 -12.41 -0.65
N ALA A 461 -1.80 -11.78 -0.36
CA ALA A 461 -0.49 -12.33 -0.72
C ALA A 461 -0.21 -13.67 0.00
N ILE A 462 -0.49 -13.77 1.30
CA ILE A 462 -0.30 -15.02 2.07
C ILE A 462 -1.19 -16.16 1.54
N VAL A 463 -2.42 -15.86 1.07
CA VAL A 463 -3.29 -16.86 0.39
C VAL A 463 -2.71 -17.31 -0.96
N GLY A 464 -2.01 -16.42 -1.67
CA GLY A 464 -1.29 -16.74 -2.90
C GLY A 464 -0.03 -17.56 -2.67
N VAL A 465 0.77 -17.23 -1.64
CA VAL A 465 1.99 -17.97 -1.27
C VAL A 465 1.72 -19.45 -1.08
N ARG A 466 0.69 -19.79 -0.29
CA ARG A 466 0.27 -21.19 -0.06
C ARG A 466 0.08 -21.97 -1.36
N LYS A 467 -0.48 -21.33 -2.39
CA LYS A 467 -0.71 -21.95 -3.71
C LYS A 467 0.54 -21.96 -4.59
N VAL A 468 1.39 -20.93 -4.49
CA VAL A 468 2.70 -20.86 -5.15
C VAL A 468 3.60 -22.02 -4.68
N VAL A 469 3.69 -22.26 -3.38
CA VAL A 469 4.50 -23.34 -2.78
C VAL A 469 3.94 -24.71 -3.14
N GLU A 470 2.64 -24.94 -2.96
CA GLU A 470 1.95 -26.19 -3.34
C GLU A 470 2.20 -26.55 -4.83
N GLU A 471 2.06 -25.57 -5.73
CA GLU A 471 2.27 -25.77 -7.17
C GLU A 471 3.77 -25.89 -7.55
N ILE A 472 4.71 -25.49 -6.69
CA ILE A 472 6.16 -25.74 -6.86
C ILE A 472 6.52 -27.15 -6.38
N HIS A 473 6.00 -27.59 -5.23
CA HIS A 473 6.18 -28.95 -4.72
C HIS A 473 5.63 -29.99 -5.68
N ALA A 474 4.44 -29.76 -6.24
CA ALA A 474 3.85 -30.62 -7.27
C ALA A 474 4.77 -30.77 -8.51
N LEU A 475 5.43 -29.69 -8.95
CA LEU A 475 6.38 -29.72 -10.05
C LEU A 475 7.70 -30.44 -9.68
N ASN A 476 8.18 -30.28 -8.44
CA ASN A 476 9.35 -31.03 -7.94
C ASN A 476 9.11 -32.55 -7.93
N HIS A 477 7.91 -32.98 -7.53
CA HIS A 477 7.53 -34.39 -7.57
C HIS A 477 7.39 -34.93 -9.00
N GLN A 478 6.89 -34.12 -9.94
CA GLN A 478 6.81 -34.52 -11.35
C GLN A 478 8.20 -34.74 -11.95
N THR A 479 9.15 -33.82 -11.77
CA THR A 479 10.54 -34.00 -12.25
C THR A 479 11.16 -35.27 -11.68
N LYS A 480 11.10 -35.48 -10.36
CA LYS A 480 11.62 -36.69 -9.67
C LYS A 480 10.87 -38.00 -9.96
N SER A 481 9.88 -37.98 -10.85
CA SER A 481 9.16 -39.17 -11.34
C SER A 481 9.41 -39.46 -12.82
N LEU A 482 10.23 -38.63 -13.47
CA LEU A 482 10.68 -38.75 -14.85
C LEU A 482 12.20 -39.00 -14.96
N GLU A 483 12.90 -38.92 -13.82
CA GLU A 483 14.31 -39.28 -13.59
C GLU A 483 14.43 -40.70 -13.01
#